data_AF-A0A1Q4VN35-F1
#
_entry.id   AF-A0A1Q4VN35-F1
#
_cell.length_a   1.000
_cell.length_b   1.000
_cell.length_c   1.000
_cell.angle_alpha   90.00
_cell.angle_beta   90.00
_cell.angle_gamma   90.00
#
_symmetry.space_group_name_H-M   'P 1'
#
loop_
_entity.id
_entity.type
_entity.pdbx_description
1 polymer ?
#
loop_
_entity_poly.entity_id
_entity_poly.type
_entity_poly.pdbx_seq_one_letter_code
_entity_poly.pdbx_strand_id
1 'polypeptide(L)' 'MFLSPGYGGHAMSLDVYLLPPDRVAGLASRAGLTVQATLVRRPENARDPQACLLVRKPVPRRPPTGVGSGIALP' A
#
# COMPACT_ATOMS: atom_id res chain seq x y z
N MET A 1 -4.07 -33.17 6.13
CA MET A 1 -4.54 -31.77 6.22
C MET A 1 -3.84 -31.15 7.41
N PHE A 2 -2.82 -30.31 7.20
CA PHE A 2 -2.03 -29.75 8.30
C PHE A 2 -2.63 -28.39 8.70
N LEU A 3 -3.14 -28.30 9.92
CA LEU A 3 -3.69 -27.06 10.48
C LEU A 3 -2.51 -26.16 10.85
N SER A 4 -2.42 -24.97 10.26
CA SER A 4 -1.41 -24.00 10.67
C SER A 4 -1.81 -23.45 12.04
N PRO A 5 -0.89 -23.32 13.01
CA PRO A 5 -1.18 -22.60 14.22
C PRO A 5 -1.49 -21.15 13.84
N GLY A 6 -2.74 -20.73 14.02
CA GLY A 6 -3.15 -19.35 13.81
C GLY A 6 -2.58 -18.43 14.88
N TYR A 7 -2.70 -17.11 14.68
CA TYR A 7 -2.47 -16.13 15.74
C TYR A 7 -3.44 -16.44 16.90
N GLY A 8 -2.92 -17.00 18.01
CA GLY A 8 -3.73 -17.40 19.18
C GLY A 8 -3.77 -18.91 19.48
N GLY A 9 -3.05 -19.77 18.75
CA GLY A 9 -2.90 -21.20 19.10
C GLY A 9 -4.07 -22.10 18.73
N HIS A 10 -5.08 -21.55 18.06
CA HIS A 10 -6.19 -22.34 17.53
C HIS A 10 -5.83 -22.92 16.17
N ALA A 11 -6.21 -24.18 15.96
CA ALA A 11 -6.02 -24.88 14.70
C ALA A 11 -6.89 -24.24 13.61
N MET A 12 -6.26 -23.77 12.54
CA MET A 12 -6.96 -23.13 11.42
C MET A 12 -6.63 -23.84 10.11
N SER A 13 -7.65 -23.97 9.26
CA SER A 13 -7.47 -24.32 7.86
C SER A 13 -7.36 -23.03 7.06
N LEU A 14 -6.21 -22.79 6.44
CA LEU A 14 -5.96 -21.59 5.64
C LEU A 14 -5.60 -22.00 4.22
N ASP A 15 -6.22 -21.33 3.26
CA ASP A 15 -5.82 -21.38 1.86
C ASP A 15 -4.97 -20.15 1.55
N VAL A 16 -3.80 -20.38 0.96
CA VAL A 16 -2.86 -19.32 0.61
C VAL A 16 -2.95 -19.04 -0.89
N TYR A 17 -3.37 -17.83 -1.23
CA TYR A 17 -3.46 -17.35 -2.62
C TYR A 17 -2.45 -16.21 -2.83
N LEU A 18 -1.36 -16.50 -3.55
CA LEU A 18 -0.36 -15.49 -3.88
C LEU A 18 -0.89 -14.55 -4.97
N LEU A 19 -0.72 -13.24 -4.75
CA LEU A 19 -1.09 -12.22 -5.72
C LEU A 19 0.16 -11.65 -6.40
N PRO A 20 0.14 -11.43 -7.73
CA PRO A 20 1.22 -10.74 -8.41
C PRO A 20 1.44 -9.33 -7.82
N PRO A 21 2.68 -8.86 -7.68
CA PRO A 21 2.98 -7.53 -7.13
C PRO A 21 2.25 -6.40 -7.87
N ASP A 22 2.17 -6.50 -9.20
CA ASP A 22 1.48 -5.51 -10.03
C ASP A 22 -0.02 -5.43 -9.76
N ARG A 23 -0.63 -6.57 -9.40
CA ARG A 23 -2.05 -6.59 -9.00
C ARG A 23 -2.25 -5.82 -7.70
N VAL A 24 -1.35 -5.98 -6.74
CA VAL A 24 -1.39 -5.28 -5.45
C VAL A 24 -1.10 -3.78 -5.66
N ALA A 25 -0.13 -3.43 -6.51
CA ALA A 25 0.16 -2.04 -6.86
C ALA A 25 -1.07 -1.36 -7.50
N GLY A 26 -1.73 -2.04 -8.46
CA GLY A 26 -2.94 -1.53 -9.08
C GLY A 26 -4.11 -1.35 -8.09
N LEU A 27 -4.25 -2.26 -7.10
CA LEU A 27 -5.22 -2.10 -6.02
C LEU A 27 -4.92 -0.86 -5.16
N ALA A 28 -3.65 -0.65 -4.79
CA ALA A 28 -3.24 0.51 -4.01
C ALA A 28 -3.52 1.82 -4.76
N SER A 29 -3.22 1.89 -6.07
CA SER A 29 -3.54 3.05 -6.90
C SER A 29 -5.04 3.33 -6.99
N ARG A 30 -5.87 2.30 -7.18
CA ARG A 30 -7.33 2.46 -7.17
C ARG A 30 -7.88 2.91 -5.82
N ALA A 31 -7.21 2.57 -4.73
CA ALA A 31 -7.52 3.06 -3.39
C ALA A 31 -7.06 4.51 -3.13
N GLY A 32 -6.48 5.19 -4.13
CA GLY A 32 -6.01 6.57 -4.00
C GLY A 32 -4.63 6.71 -3.37
N LEU A 33 -3.86 5.62 -3.26
CA LEU A 33 -2.47 5.66 -2.81
C LEU A 33 -1.53 5.81 -4.01
N THR A 34 -0.46 6.58 -3.82
CA THR A 34 0.62 6.67 -4.81
C THR A 34 1.66 5.59 -4.52
N VAL A 35 1.83 4.64 -5.43
CA VAL A 35 2.92 3.66 -5.37
C VAL A 35 4.22 4.36 -5.72
N GLN A 36 5.17 4.36 -4.80
CA GLN A 36 6.48 5.02 -4.95
C GLN A 36 7.55 4.04 -5.41
N ALA A 37 7.52 2.81 -4.90
CA ALA A 37 8.46 1.77 -5.27
C ALA A 37 7.86 0.39 -5.05
N THR A 38 8.30 -0.57 -5.87
CA THR A 38 8.03 -2.01 -5.72
C THR A 38 9.37 -2.73 -5.71
N LEU A 39 9.69 -3.40 -4.60
CA LEU A 39 10.88 -4.22 -4.47
C LEU A 39 10.49 -5.68 -4.52
N VAL A 40 10.97 -6.42 -5.53
CA VAL A 40 10.83 -7.87 -5.61
C VAL A 40 12.15 -8.51 -5.20
N ARG A 41 12.12 -9.31 -4.13
CA ARG A 41 13.26 -10.05 -3.63
C ARG A 41 13.19 -11.50 -4.05
N ARG A 42 14.35 -12.05 -4.40
CA ARG A 42 14.50 -13.50 -4.57
C ARG A 42 14.22 -14.19 -3.23
N PRO A 43 13.67 -15.41 -3.27
CA PRO A 43 13.50 -16.20 -2.06
C PRO A 43 14.87 -16.55 -1.47
N GLU A 44 15.18 -16.04 -0.27
CA GLU A 44 16.36 -16.45 0.51
C GLU A 44 15.99 -17.54 1.51
N ASN A 45 14.96 -17.29 2.34
CA ASN A 45 14.41 -18.23 3.33
C ASN A 45 12.91 -18.46 3.15
N ALA A 46 12.35 -18.02 2.02
CA ALA A 46 10.94 -18.17 1.69
C ALA A 46 10.79 -19.16 0.53
N ARG A 47 9.63 -19.82 0.46
CA ARG A 47 9.32 -20.72 -0.66
C ARG A 47 9.16 -19.98 -1.98
N ASP A 48 8.60 -18.77 -1.93
CA ASP A 48 8.20 -17.98 -3.08
C ASP A 48 8.81 -16.56 -2.99
N PRO A 49 9.07 -15.88 -4.14
CA PRO A 49 9.56 -14.50 -4.17
C PRO A 49 8.68 -13.56 -3.34
N GLN A 50 9.32 -12.61 -2.67
CA GLN A 50 8.63 -11.67 -1.78
C GLN A 50 8.64 -10.27 -2.38
N ALA A 51 7.49 -9.59 -2.36
CA ALA A 51 7.38 -8.20 -2.79
C ALA A 51 7.11 -7.27 -1.60
N CYS A 52 7.76 -6.11 -1.62
CA CYS A 52 7.50 -5.00 -0.70
C CYS A 52 7.12 -3.76 -1.51
N LEU A 53 5.97 -3.16 -1.21
CA LEU A 53 5.49 -1.95 -1.87
C LEU A 53 5.59 -0.77 -0.91
N LEU A 54 6.25 0.29 -1.34
CA LEU A 54 6.21 1.59 -0.66
C LEU A 54 5.10 2.43 -1.27
N VAL A 55 4.10 2.77 -0.46
CA VAL A 55 2.94 3.57 -0.88
C VAL A 55 2.83 4.83 -0.02
N ARG A 56 2.39 5.93 -0.63
CA ARG A 56 2.14 7.19 0.06
C ARG A 56 0.68 7.60 -0.10
N LYS A 57 0.10 8.11 0.98
CA LYS A 57 -1.13 8.88 0.90
C LYS A 57 -0.82 10.22 0.22
N PRO A 58 -1.55 10.62 -0.82
CA PRO A 58 -1.41 11.96 -1.39
C PRO A 58 -1.71 13.01 -0.31
N VAL A 59 -0.88 14.05 -0.23
CA VAL A 59 -1.21 15.24 0.56
C VAL A 59 -2.20 16.06 -0.27
N PRO A 60 -3.41 16.37 0.23
CA PRO A 60 -4.31 17.25 -0.47
C PRO A 60 -3.60 18.58 -0.72
N ARG A 61 -3.52 19.01 -1.98
CA ARG A 61 -3.05 20.35 -2.30
C ARG A 61 -4.02 21.33 -1.66
N ARG A 62 -3.60 22.02 -0.60
CA ARG A 62 -4.34 23.18 -0.11
C ARG A 62 -4.36 24.21 -1.24
N PRO A 63 -5.52 24.70 -1.69
CA PRO A 63 -5.55 25.79 -2.66
C PRO A 63 -4.77 26.98 -2.08
N PRO A 64 -4.07 27.78 -2.91
CA PRO A 64 -3.39 28.96 -2.43
C PRO A 64 -4.42 29.82 -1.69
N THR A 65 -4.22 30.00 -0.39
CA THR A 65 -5.03 30.91 0.43
C THR A 65 -4.88 32.28 -0.22
N GLY A 66 -5.99 32.82 -0.74
CA GLY A 66 -5.97 34.13 -1.41
C GLY A 66 -5.27 35.15 -0.55
N VAL A 67 -4.19 35.72 -1.07
CA VAL A 67 -3.55 36.90 -0.50
C VAL A 67 -4.59 38.02 -0.51
N GLY A 68 -4.71 38.70 0.63
CA GLY A 68 -5.78 39.65 0.93
C GLY A 68 -6.09 40.59 -0.24
N SER A 69 -7.39 40.77 -0.45
CA SER A 69 -7.95 41.89 -1.18
C SER A 69 -7.35 43.16 -0.58
N GLY A 70 -6.36 43.72 -1.25
CA GLY A 70 -5.91 45.07 -1.00
C GLY A 70 -7.13 45.98 -1.13
N ILE A 71 -7.51 46.61 -0.02
CA ILE A 71 -8.43 47.72 -0.04
C ILE A 71 -7.71 48.82 -0.84
N ALA A 72 -8.17 49.09 -2.06
CA ALA A 72 -7.80 50.31 -2.77
C ALA A 72 -8.65 51.45 -2.18
N LEU A 73 -8.04 52.27 -1.32
CA LEU A 73 -8.29 53.73 -1.31
C LEU A 73 -7.29 54.34 -2.31
N PRO A 74 -7.62 55.39 -3.08
CA PRO A 74 -8.32 56.60 -2.65
C PRO A 74 -9.74 56.81 -3.21
#